data_AF-A0A2T7F3F2-F1
#
_entry.id   AF-A0A2T7F3F2-F1
#
_cell.length_a   1.000
_cell.length_b   1.000
_cell.length_c   1.000
_cell.angle_alpha   90.00
_cell.angle_beta   90.00
_cell.angle_gamma   90.00
#
_symmetry.space_group_name_H-M   'P 1'
#
loop_
_entity.id
_entity.type
_entity.pdbx_description
1 polymer ?
#
loop_
_entity_poly.entity_id
_entity_poly.type
_entity_poly.pdbx_seq_one_letter_code
_entity_poly.pdbx_strand_id
1 'polypeptide(L)'
;MLAAAARRLSAAASSSSTSTRASKLAAALNPQRWMHDRNKKAMELIAKGWSALQEVDRVIDYADHNDKRLIPLLRGAKENFELALEIDNDNTHARYWLGKMHFKYHVPGACKAIGAALLVEAANMGDPDAQYELGCRLRIENDYVQSDQQAFNYIEQAVDQLHPGALYLLGAVYLTGDCVKRDIASAMWCFHRASEKGHAGAAIAYGSLLLKGAEVPEVITRFNSGKSPSTGKVRKRTIQQDPIKLAKEQFQIAAEAGCDLGLRWLKRLEDYENQEEKLKQIQQ
;
A
#
# COMPACT_ATOMS: atom_id res chain seq x y z
N MET A 1 -64.06 -51.22 -3.59
CA MET A 1 -63.31 -51.69 -2.40
C MET A 1 -62.06 -50.81 -2.26
N LEU A 2 -62.23 -49.61 -1.72
CA LEU A 2 -62.00 -49.35 -0.28
C LEU A 2 -60.53 -49.51 0.11
N ALA A 3 -59.78 -48.41 0.02
CA ALA A 3 -59.20 -47.73 1.19
C ALA A 3 -58.45 -48.56 2.26
N ALA A 4 -57.93 -49.75 1.94
CA ALA A 4 -57.28 -50.63 2.91
C ALA A 4 -55.78 -50.88 2.65
N ALA A 5 -55.20 -50.39 1.55
CA ALA A 5 -53.76 -50.58 1.27
C ALA A 5 -52.86 -49.40 1.70
N ALA A 6 -53.42 -48.22 1.98
CA ALA A 6 -52.65 -47.01 2.28
C ALA A 6 -52.39 -46.74 3.78
N ARG A 7 -52.75 -47.66 4.70
CA ARG A 7 -52.59 -47.49 6.16
C ARG A 7 -51.67 -48.50 6.85
N ARG A 8 -50.88 -49.27 6.12
CA ARG A 8 -49.92 -50.23 6.72
C ARG A 8 -48.45 -50.02 6.40
N LEU A 9 -48.08 -48.85 5.86
CA LEU A 9 -46.69 -48.43 5.71
C LEU A 9 -46.38 -47.06 6.36
N SER A 10 -47.20 -46.64 7.33
CA SER A 10 -46.91 -45.47 8.19
C SER A 10 -46.49 -45.85 9.61
N ALA A 11 -46.04 -47.09 9.84
CA ALA A 11 -45.67 -47.60 11.17
C ALA A 11 -44.28 -48.25 11.23
N ALA A 12 -43.36 -47.85 10.35
CA ALA A 12 -41.93 -48.15 10.48
C ALA A 12 -41.04 -46.95 10.07
N ALA A 13 -41.56 -45.73 10.23
CA ALA A 13 -40.78 -44.50 10.17
C ALA A 13 -40.14 -44.24 11.55
N SER A 14 -39.21 -45.11 11.94
CA SER A 14 -38.31 -44.89 13.08
C SER A 14 -36.91 -45.41 12.75
N SER A 15 -36.38 -44.97 11.61
CA SER A 15 -34.93 -44.91 11.37
C SER A 15 -34.51 -43.44 11.24
N SER A 16 -34.61 -42.71 12.35
CA SER A 16 -34.18 -41.32 12.52
C SER A 16 -32.64 -41.19 12.59
N SER A 17 -31.92 -41.82 11.66
CA SER A 17 -30.45 -41.78 11.61
C SER A 17 -29.87 -41.35 10.26
N THR A 18 -30.69 -41.23 9.21
CA THR A 18 -30.25 -40.79 7.87
C THR A 18 -30.33 -39.27 7.68
N SER A 19 -31.30 -38.60 8.31
CA SER A 19 -31.50 -37.14 8.23
C SER A 19 -30.34 -36.36 8.88
N THR A 20 -29.84 -36.81 10.04
CA THR A 20 -28.75 -36.16 10.77
C THR A 20 -27.39 -36.34 10.12
N ARG A 21 -27.18 -37.41 9.35
CA ARG A 21 -25.92 -37.65 8.63
C ARG A 21 -25.88 -36.86 7.33
N ALA A 22 -27.01 -36.74 6.62
CA ALA A 22 -27.15 -35.92 5.43
C ALA A 22 -27.08 -34.41 5.75
N SER A 23 -27.66 -33.94 6.86
CA SER A 23 -27.56 -32.54 7.30
C SER A 23 -26.18 -32.17 7.82
N LYS A 24 -25.47 -33.11 8.49
CA LYS A 24 -24.06 -32.94 8.86
C LYS A 24 -23.12 -32.94 7.65
N LEU A 25 -23.41 -33.74 6.61
CA LEU A 25 -22.68 -33.72 5.33
C LEU A 25 -22.96 -32.44 4.52
N ALA A 26 -24.19 -31.93 4.53
CA ALA A 26 -24.55 -30.67 3.89
C ALA A 26 -23.96 -29.44 4.61
N ALA A 27 -23.88 -29.47 5.94
CA ALA A 27 -23.20 -28.44 6.73
C ALA A 27 -21.66 -28.47 6.58
N ALA A 28 -21.09 -29.62 6.20
CA ALA A 28 -19.67 -29.78 5.86
C ALA A 28 -19.34 -29.28 4.44
N LEU A 29 -20.35 -29.06 3.58
CA LEU A 29 -20.24 -28.56 2.22
C LEU A 29 -20.76 -27.12 2.13
N ASN A 30 -20.33 -26.24 3.06
CA ASN A 30 -20.59 -24.81 2.92
C ASN A 30 -19.45 -24.17 2.09
N PRO A 31 -19.66 -23.87 0.79
CA PRO A 31 -18.60 -23.39 -0.09
C PRO A 31 -17.98 -22.07 0.38
N GLN A 32 -18.76 -21.22 1.07
CA GLN A 32 -18.24 -19.98 1.66
C GLN A 32 -17.22 -20.25 2.78
N ARG A 33 -17.49 -21.21 3.67
CA ARG A 33 -16.57 -21.54 4.77
C ARG A 33 -15.24 -22.08 4.25
N TRP A 34 -15.30 -22.90 3.22
CA TRP A 34 -14.12 -23.47 2.57
C TRP A 34 -13.31 -22.41 1.79
N MET A 35 -13.98 -21.46 1.13
CA MET A 35 -13.30 -20.30 0.53
C MET A 35 -12.63 -19.41 1.60
N HIS A 36 -13.29 -19.16 2.73
CA HIS A 36 -12.68 -18.41 3.83
C HIS A 36 -11.43 -19.10 4.41
N ASP A 37 -11.46 -20.43 4.58
CA ASP A 37 -10.31 -21.19 5.08
C ASP A 37 -9.13 -21.19 4.08
N ARG A 38 -9.42 -21.23 2.79
CA ARG A 38 -8.41 -21.12 1.72
C ARG A 38 -7.77 -19.75 1.65
N ASN A 39 -8.58 -18.69 1.64
CA ASN A 39 -8.09 -17.31 1.58
C ASN A 39 -7.26 -16.99 2.83
N LYS A 40 -7.67 -17.49 4.00
CA LYS A 40 -6.88 -17.37 5.23
C LYS A 40 -5.51 -18.02 5.09
N LYS A 41 -5.46 -19.25 4.56
CA LYS A 41 -4.19 -19.97 4.35
C LYS A 41 -3.29 -19.28 3.33
N ALA A 42 -3.84 -18.74 2.24
CA ALA A 42 -3.08 -17.93 1.28
C ALA A 42 -2.48 -16.69 1.95
N MET A 43 -3.26 -15.96 2.76
CA MET A 43 -2.79 -14.78 3.50
C MET A 43 -1.70 -15.11 4.52
N GLU A 44 -1.78 -16.26 5.20
CA GLU A 44 -0.71 -16.73 6.12
C GLU A 44 0.61 -17.00 5.38
N LEU A 45 0.56 -17.56 4.17
CA LEU A 45 1.75 -17.78 3.34
C LEU A 45 2.33 -16.45 2.85
N ILE A 46 1.48 -15.53 2.39
CA ILE A 46 1.90 -14.18 1.98
C ILE A 46 2.59 -13.46 3.14
N ALA A 47 2.02 -13.52 4.36
CA ALA A 47 2.61 -12.90 5.53
C ALA A 47 4.00 -13.49 5.87
N LYS A 48 4.18 -14.81 5.75
CA LYS A 48 5.49 -15.47 5.92
C LYS A 48 6.49 -15.03 4.86
N GLY A 49 6.05 -14.99 3.60
CA GLY A 49 6.88 -14.51 2.49
C GLY A 49 7.34 -13.07 2.71
N TRP A 50 6.41 -12.19 3.08
CA TRP A 50 6.71 -10.79 3.37
C TRP A 50 7.63 -10.61 4.58
N SER A 51 7.42 -11.35 5.67
CA SER A 51 8.32 -11.32 6.84
C SER A 51 9.75 -11.70 6.47
N ALA A 52 9.93 -12.71 5.62
CA ALA A 52 11.25 -13.09 5.12
C ALA A 52 11.87 -11.98 4.25
N LEU A 53 11.07 -11.30 3.42
CA LEU A 53 11.56 -10.15 2.65
C LEU A 53 11.95 -8.96 3.52
N GLN A 54 11.22 -8.69 4.61
CA GLN A 54 11.61 -7.64 5.55
C GLN A 54 12.97 -7.90 6.20
N GLU A 55 13.28 -9.14 6.53
CA GLU A 55 14.60 -9.51 7.05
C GLU A 55 15.70 -9.30 6.01
N VAL A 56 15.42 -9.64 4.75
CA VAL A 56 16.35 -9.40 3.63
C VAL A 56 16.55 -7.91 3.40
N ASP A 57 15.47 -7.12 3.36
CA ASP A 57 15.51 -5.68 3.08
C ASP A 57 16.32 -4.89 4.12
N ARG A 58 16.45 -5.38 5.35
CA ARG A 58 17.29 -4.74 6.39
C ARG A 58 18.79 -4.80 6.09
N VAL A 59 19.22 -5.77 5.28
CA VAL A 59 20.65 -6.09 5.09
C VAL A 59 21.06 -5.99 3.63
N ILE A 60 20.11 -6.02 2.69
CA ILE A 60 20.38 -6.10 1.25
C ILE A 60 21.27 -4.97 0.71
N ASP A 61 21.13 -3.75 1.24
CA ASP A 61 21.94 -2.60 0.82
C ASP A 61 23.41 -2.70 1.24
N TYR A 62 23.72 -3.57 2.21
CA TYR A 62 25.07 -3.79 2.75
C TYR A 62 25.63 -5.19 2.41
N ALA A 63 24.84 -6.06 1.79
CA ALA A 63 25.20 -7.43 1.49
C ALA A 63 25.62 -7.58 0.02
N ASP A 64 26.51 -8.54 -0.24
CA ASP A 64 26.81 -8.94 -1.61
C ASP A 64 25.56 -9.54 -2.26
N HIS A 65 25.39 -9.28 -3.55
CA HIS A 65 24.24 -9.72 -4.35
C HIS A 65 24.04 -11.26 -4.30
N ASN A 66 25.11 -12.01 -4.06
CA ASN A 66 25.10 -13.49 -4.00
C ASN A 66 25.38 -14.02 -2.58
N ASP A 67 25.08 -13.24 -1.53
CA ASP A 67 25.30 -13.70 -0.16
C ASP A 67 24.51 -14.98 0.13
N LYS A 68 25.24 -16.04 0.45
CA LYS A 68 24.71 -17.38 0.75
C LYS A 68 23.73 -17.37 1.91
N ARG A 69 23.78 -16.38 2.80
CA ARG A 69 22.89 -16.24 3.95
C ARG A 69 21.49 -15.78 3.56
N LEU A 70 21.36 -14.98 2.50
CA LEU A 70 20.07 -14.45 2.03
C LEU A 70 19.35 -15.43 1.11
N ILE A 71 20.09 -16.33 0.44
CA ILE A 71 19.55 -17.31 -0.50
C ILE A 71 18.42 -18.18 0.12
N PRO A 72 18.55 -18.74 1.33
CA PRO A 72 17.47 -19.51 1.95
C PRO A 72 16.22 -18.68 2.25
N LEU A 73 16.38 -17.43 2.71
CA LEU A 73 15.26 -16.53 2.99
C LEU A 73 14.50 -16.16 1.71
N LEU A 74 15.24 -15.78 0.66
CA LEU A 74 14.67 -15.47 -0.65
C LEU A 74 13.98 -16.68 -1.29
N ARG A 75 14.58 -17.88 -1.16
CA ARG A 75 13.95 -19.11 -1.63
C ARG A 75 12.65 -19.39 -0.88
N GLY A 76 12.67 -19.34 0.44
CA GLY A 76 11.46 -19.56 1.26
C GLY A 76 10.38 -18.52 1.00
N ALA A 77 10.75 -17.25 0.79
CA ALA A 77 9.82 -16.20 0.41
C ALA A 77 9.15 -16.51 -0.94
N LYS A 78 9.94 -16.90 -1.95
CA LYS A 78 9.44 -17.26 -3.28
C LYS A 78 8.46 -18.42 -3.20
N GLU A 79 8.84 -19.51 -2.54
CA GLU A 79 8.01 -20.70 -2.37
C GLU A 79 6.69 -20.37 -1.67
N ASN A 80 6.71 -19.51 -0.65
CA ASN A 80 5.48 -19.08 0.03
C ASN A 80 4.54 -18.30 -0.89
N PHE A 81 5.06 -17.41 -1.74
CA PHE A 81 4.21 -16.68 -2.70
C PHE A 81 3.67 -17.59 -3.81
N GLU A 82 4.48 -18.54 -4.31
CA GLU A 82 4.03 -19.54 -5.27
C GLU A 82 2.91 -20.41 -4.69
N LEU A 83 3.10 -20.94 -3.48
CA LEU A 83 2.07 -21.71 -2.77
C LEU A 83 0.82 -20.88 -2.47
N ALA A 84 0.95 -19.58 -2.22
CA ALA A 84 -0.20 -18.70 -2.04
C ALA A 84 -1.02 -18.58 -3.32
N LEU A 85 -0.37 -18.47 -4.48
CA LEU A 85 -1.04 -18.42 -5.79
C LEU A 85 -1.64 -19.76 -6.21
N GLU A 86 -1.04 -20.88 -5.81
CA GLU A 86 -1.64 -22.20 -6.01
C GLU A 86 -2.96 -22.37 -5.23
N ILE A 87 -3.07 -21.74 -4.06
CA ILE A 87 -4.28 -21.77 -3.23
C ILE A 87 -5.32 -20.76 -3.72
N ASP A 88 -4.88 -19.54 -4.02
CA ASP A 88 -5.69 -18.41 -4.42
C ASP A 88 -5.01 -17.66 -5.57
N ASN A 89 -5.34 -18.09 -6.79
CA ASN A 89 -4.75 -17.53 -8.01
C ASN A 89 -5.23 -16.09 -8.27
N ASP A 90 -6.32 -15.64 -7.63
CA ASP A 90 -6.86 -14.29 -7.79
C ASP A 90 -6.14 -13.28 -6.86
N ASN A 91 -5.23 -13.77 -6.00
CA ASN A 91 -4.49 -12.91 -5.09
C ASN A 91 -3.49 -12.04 -5.85
N THR A 92 -3.85 -10.78 -6.02
CA THR A 92 -3.03 -9.82 -6.75
C THR A 92 -1.73 -9.48 -6.01
N HIS A 93 -1.78 -9.41 -4.68
CA HIS A 93 -0.65 -9.03 -3.84
C HIS A 93 0.46 -10.09 -3.86
N ALA A 94 0.11 -11.38 -3.75
CA ALA A 94 1.07 -12.47 -3.90
C ALA A 94 1.76 -12.43 -5.26
N ARG A 95 0.97 -12.18 -6.33
CA ARG A 95 1.47 -12.10 -7.69
C ARG A 95 2.41 -10.91 -7.90
N TYR A 96 2.04 -9.75 -7.37
CA TYR A 96 2.88 -8.56 -7.38
C TYR A 96 4.22 -8.83 -6.67
N TRP A 97 4.21 -9.38 -5.45
CA TRP A 97 5.45 -9.65 -4.72
C TRP A 97 6.33 -10.70 -5.40
N LEU A 98 5.74 -11.74 -5.98
CA LEU A 98 6.48 -12.73 -6.77
C LEU A 98 7.10 -12.08 -8.02
N GLY A 99 6.36 -11.21 -8.71
CA GLY A 99 6.87 -10.45 -9.85
C GLY A 99 8.01 -9.51 -9.46
N LYS A 100 7.81 -8.70 -8.42
CA LYS A 100 8.82 -7.79 -7.85
C LYS A 100 10.07 -8.54 -7.41
N MET A 101 9.89 -9.76 -6.90
CA MET A 101 11.00 -10.59 -6.45
C MET A 101 11.99 -10.93 -7.55
N HIS A 102 11.47 -11.24 -8.74
CA HIS A 102 12.28 -11.52 -9.92
C HIS A 102 13.07 -10.31 -10.45
N PHE A 103 12.67 -9.09 -10.07
CA PHE A 103 13.36 -7.86 -10.45
C PHE A 103 14.33 -7.36 -9.40
N LYS A 104 13.89 -7.28 -8.13
CA LYS A 104 14.66 -6.62 -7.05
C LYS A 104 15.70 -7.56 -6.43
N TYR A 105 15.38 -8.84 -6.24
CA TYR A 105 16.21 -9.76 -5.48
C TYR A 105 16.93 -10.78 -6.37
N HIS A 106 18.11 -11.21 -5.93
CA HIS A 106 18.83 -12.32 -6.56
C HIS A 106 18.28 -13.67 -6.08
N VAL A 107 17.06 -14.01 -6.50
CA VAL A 107 16.43 -15.28 -6.16
C VAL A 107 16.99 -16.40 -7.05
N PRO A 108 17.26 -17.61 -6.52
CA PRO A 108 17.65 -18.74 -7.37
C PRO A 108 16.61 -19.00 -8.46
N GLY A 109 17.07 -19.04 -9.72
CA GLY A 109 16.17 -19.17 -10.88
C GLY A 109 15.35 -17.91 -11.16
N ALA A 110 15.83 -16.72 -10.77
CA ALA A 110 15.17 -15.48 -11.12
C ALA A 110 15.16 -15.26 -12.64
N CYS A 111 14.00 -14.92 -13.18
CA CYS A 111 13.83 -14.57 -14.58
C CYS A 111 13.03 -13.27 -14.68
N LYS A 112 13.64 -12.22 -15.22
CA LYS A 112 12.99 -10.91 -15.39
C LYS A 112 11.76 -10.98 -16.28
N ALA A 113 11.74 -11.88 -17.27
CA ALA A 113 10.59 -12.07 -18.15
C ALA A 113 9.37 -12.62 -17.40
N ILE A 114 9.58 -13.61 -16.51
CA ILE A 114 8.52 -14.12 -15.63
C ILE A 114 8.07 -13.01 -14.67
N GLY A 115 9.02 -12.26 -14.11
CA GLY A 115 8.72 -11.10 -13.27
C GLY A 115 7.82 -10.08 -13.98
N ALA A 116 8.13 -9.74 -15.24
CA ALA A 116 7.34 -8.82 -16.06
C ALA A 116 5.92 -9.34 -16.32
N ALA A 117 5.79 -10.62 -16.69
CA ALA A 117 4.49 -11.24 -16.94
C ALA A 117 3.61 -11.20 -15.69
N LEU A 118 4.14 -11.60 -14.53
CA LEU A 118 3.42 -11.56 -13.25
C LEU A 118 3.02 -10.13 -12.85
N LEU A 119 3.89 -9.15 -13.11
CA LEU A 119 3.60 -7.75 -12.82
C LEU A 119 2.47 -7.20 -13.71
N VAL A 120 2.49 -7.51 -15.01
CA VAL A 120 1.43 -7.11 -15.95
C VAL A 120 0.10 -7.76 -15.56
N GLU A 121 0.11 -9.05 -15.23
CA GLU A 121 -1.08 -9.74 -14.73
C GLU A 121 -1.62 -9.09 -13.44
N ALA A 122 -0.75 -8.81 -12.47
CA ALA A 122 -1.12 -8.15 -11.22
C ALA A 122 -1.73 -6.76 -11.47
N ALA A 123 -1.14 -5.95 -12.35
CA ALA A 123 -1.64 -4.65 -12.72
C ALA A 123 -3.01 -4.73 -13.43
N ASN A 124 -3.19 -5.71 -14.32
CA ASN A 124 -4.46 -5.95 -15.03
C ASN A 124 -5.59 -6.40 -14.09
N MET A 125 -5.27 -7.10 -13.00
CA MET A 125 -6.25 -7.44 -11.96
C MET A 125 -6.54 -6.28 -10.99
N GLY A 126 -5.88 -5.13 -11.16
CA GLY A 126 -6.16 -3.93 -10.38
C GLY A 126 -5.23 -3.72 -9.18
N ASP A 127 -4.09 -4.41 -9.08
CA ASP A 127 -3.19 -4.19 -7.95
C ASP A 127 -2.53 -2.79 -8.02
N PRO A 128 -2.73 -1.93 -7.01
CA PRO A 128 -2.23 -0.56 -7.07
C PRO A 128 -0.70 -0.48 -7.02
N ASP A 129 -0.05 -1.41 -6.32
CA ASP A 129 1.41 -1.46 -6.25
C ASP A 129 1.99 -1.94 -7.59
N ALA A 130 1.38 -2.94 -8.22
CA ALA A 130 1.79 -3.39 -9.54
C ALA A 130 1.57 -2.35 -10.64
N GLN A 131 0.43 -1.64 -10.62
CA GLN A 131 0.12 -0.56 -11.56
C GLN A 131 1.16 0.57 -11.48
N TYR A 132 1.47 1.02 -10.27
CA TYR A 132 2.49 2.04 -10.04
C TYR A 132 3.88 1.58 -10.52
N GLU A 133 4.27 0.37 -10.14
CA GLU A 133 5.57 -0.19 -10.47
C GLU A 133 5.73 -0.42 -11.98
N LEU A 134 4.68 -0.92 -12.66
CA LEU A 134 4.65 -1.10 -14.10
C LEU A 134 4.75 0.24 -14.83
N GLY A 135 3.99 1.25 -14.37
CA GLY A 135 4.08 2.61 -14.91
C GLY A 135 5.47 3.21 -14.75
N CYS A 136 6.12 3.03 -13.60
CA CYS A 136 7.50 3.45 -13.39
C CYS A 136 8.48 2.75 -14.34
N ARG A 137 8.34 1.43 -14.53
CA ARG A 137 9.21 0.67 -15.44
C ARG A 137 9.06 1.09 -16.89
N LEU A 138 7.82 1.23 -17.37
CA LEU A 138 7.53 1.67 -18.74
C LEU A 138 8.09 3.06 -19.07
N ARG A 139 8.21 3.94 -18.07
CA ARG A 139 8.88 5.25 -18.22
C ARG A 139 10.40 5.17 -18.27
N ILE A 140 11.01 4.17 -17.63
CA ILE A 140 12.47 4.03 -17.56
C ILE A 140 12.99 3.26 -18.77
N GLU A 141 12.27 2.23 -19.21
CA GLU A 141 12.74 1.29 -20.25
C GLU A 141 12.55 1.81 -21.68
N ASN A 142 11.71 2.84 -21.90
CA ASN A 142 11.34 3.30 -23.24
C ASN A 142 11.48 4.82 -23.39
N ASP A 143 12.33 5.25 -24.33
CA ASP A 143 12.46 6.65 -24.77
C ASP A 143 11.36 7.08 -25.78
N TYR A 144 10.36 6.22 -26.03
CA TYR A 144 9.32 6.43 -27.04
C TYR A 144 8.02 6.97 -26.45
N VAL A 145 7.48 8.02 -27.08
CA VAL A 145 6.25 8.76 -26.68
C VAL A 145 5.01 7.88 -26.45
N GLN A 146 4.88 6.75 -27.15
CA GLN A 146 3.75 5.83 -26.95
C GLN A 146 3.81 5.04 -25.64
N SER A 147 5.02 4.75 -25.15
CA SER A 147 5.21 4.09 -23.85
C SER A 147 4.83 5.03 -22.70
N ASP A 148 5.08 6.33 -22.86
CA ASP A 148 4.72 7.33 -21.85
C ASP A 148 3.21 7.35 -21.61
N GLN A 149 2.40 7.31 -22.67
CA GLN A 149 0.93 7.28 -22.53
C GLN A 149 0.45 6.03 -21.79
N GLN A 150 1.00 4.86 -22.11
CA GLN A 150 0.65 3.62 -21.41
C GLN A 150 1.09 3.67 -19.94
N ALA A 151 2.28 4.20 -19.67
CA ALA A 151 2.77 4.37 -18.30
C ALA A 151 1.89 5.32 -17.49
N PHE A 152 1.46 6.44 -18.08
CA PHE A 152 0.54 7.37 -17.43
C PHE A 152 -0.80 6.73 -17.11
N ASN A 153 -1.35 5.91 -18.00
CA ASN A 153 -2.61 5.20 -17.75
C ASN A 153 -2.51 4.29 -16.51
N TYR A 154 -1.41 3.54 -16.36
CA TYR A 154 -1.21 2.70 -15.17
C TYR A 154 -0.99 3.54 -13.90
N ILE A 155 -0.26 4.66 -14.00
CA ILE A 155 -0.08 5.57 -12.86
C ILE A 155 -1.43 6.20 -12.46
N GLU A 156 -2.28 6.58 -13.40
CA GLU A 156 -3.62 7.13 -13.16
C GLU A 156 -4.52 6.11 -12.44
N GLN A 157 -4.52 4.85 -12.88
CA GLN A 157 -5.24 3.78 -12.18
C GLN A 157 -4.75 3.60 -10.73
N ALA A 158 -3.43 3.72 -10.50
CA ALA A 158 -2.88 3.68 -9.15
C ALA A 158 -3.26 4.92 -8.31
N VAL A 159 -3.37 6.10 -8.95
CA VAL A 159 -3.87 7.34 -8.31
C VAL A 159 -5.32 7.18 -7.86
N ASP A 160 -6.19 6.59 -8.69
CA ASP A 160 -7.60 6.35 -8.36
C ASP A 160 -7.77 5.49 -7.10
N GLN A 161 -6.80 4.59 -6.87
CA GLN A 161 -6.70 3.76 -5.67
C GLN A 161 -5.94 4.42 -4.51
N LEU A 162 -5.57 5.70 -4.65
CA LEU A 162 -4.80 6.50 -3.70
C LEU A 162 -3.43 5.87 -3.37
N HIS A 163 -2.77 5.22 -4.34
CA HIS A 163 -1.45 4.65 -4.11
C HIS A 163 -0.42 5.76 -3.78
N PRO A 164 0.33 5.65 -2.67
CA PRO A 164 1.21 6.72 -2.18
C PRO A 164 2.27 7.19 -3.20
N GLY A 165 2.91 6.25 -3.91
CA GLY A 165 3.91 6.58 -4.94
C GLY A 165 3.29 7.30 -6.14
N ALA A 166 2.09 6.89 -6.55
CA ALA A 166 1.38 7.45 -7.70
C ALA A 166 0.88 8.86 -7.38
N LEU A 167 0.34 9.07 -6.17
CA LEU A 167 -0.02 10.39 -5.65
C LEU A 167 1.19 11.32 -5.56
N TYR A 168 2.35 10.81 -5.15
CA TYR A 168 3.59 11.60 -5.17
C TYR A 168 3.96 12.04 -6.59
N LEU A 169 3.92 11.13 -7.57
CA LEU A 169 4.19 11.47 -8.97
C LEU A 169 3.20 12.51 -9.51
N LEU A 170 1.91 12.35 -9.22
CA LEU A 170 0.88 13.31 -9.61
C LEU A 170 1.11 14.69 -8.95
N GLY A 171 1.47 14.71 -7.67
CA GLY A 171 1.82 15.95 -6.96
C GLY A 171 3.03 16.65 -7.58
N ALA A 172 4.05 15.88 -8.00
CA ALA A 172 5.21 16.43 -8.70
C ALA A 172 4.81 17.04 -10.06
N VAL A 173 3.95 16.35 -10.81
CA VAL A 173 3.39 16.82 -12.09
C VAL A 173 2.63 18.15 -11.93
N TYR A 174 1.77 18.27 -10.91
CA TYR A 174 1.09 19.54 -10.60
C TYR A 174 2.05 20.66 -10.16
N LEU A 175 3.16 20.31 -9.50
CA LEU A 175 4.14 21.27 -9.01
C LEU A 175 5.03 21.82 -10.14
N THR A 176 5.46 20.95 -11.07
CA THR A 176 6.28 21.33 -12.23
C THR A 176 5.44 21.97 -13.33
N GLY A 177 4.20 21.53 -13.48
CA GLY A 177 3.35 21.91 -14.61
C GLY A 177 3.69 21.13 -15.89
N ASP A 178 4.30 19.95 -15.74
CA ASP A 178 4.57 19.07 -16.87
C ASP A 178 3.24 18.44 -17.31
N CYS A 179 2.84 18.62 -18.57
CA CYS A 179 1.58 18.09 -19.14
C CYS A 179 0.26 18.68 -18.56
N VAL A 180 0.29 19.35 -17.40
CA VAL A 180 -0.87 20.01 -16.77
C VAL A 180 -0.55 21.44 -16.35
N LYS A 181 -1.57 22.28 -16.15
CA LYS A 181 -1.34 23.62 -15.58
C LYS A 181 -0.81 23.48 -14.15
N ARG A 182 0.25 24.22 -13.85
CA ARG A 182 0.84 24.26 -12.51
C ARG A 182 -0.21 24.67 -11.47
N ASP A 183 -0.41 23.82 -10.47
CA ASP A 183 -1.35 24.02 -9.37
C ASP A 183 -0.74 23.55 -8.06
N ILE A 184 -0.32 24.52 -7.24
CA ILE A 184 0.34 24.24 -5.95
C ILE A 184 -0.66 23.64 -4.96
N ALA A 185 -1.94 24.02 -5.01
CA ALA A 185 -2.94 23.53 -4.07
C ALA A 185 -3.23 22.03 -4.30
N SER A 186 -3.38 21.63 -5.57
CA SER A 186 -3.53 20.22 -5.95
C SER A 186 -2.28 19.39 -5.64
N ALA A 187 -1.08 19.95 -5.86
CA ALA A 187 0.17 19.30 -5.46
C ALA A 187 0.24 19.06 -3.94
N MET A 188 -0.12 20.05 -3.13
CA MET A 188 -0.16 19.93 -1.67
C MET A 188 -1.15 18.86 -1.20
N TRP A 189 -2.32 18.77 -1.83
CA TRP A 189 -3.29 17.72 -1.53
C TRP A 189 -2.72 16.32 -1.83
N CYS A 190 -2.10 16.15 -2.99
CA CYS A 190 -1.49 14.87 -3.38
C CYS A 190 -0.36 14.47 -2.41
N PHE A 191 0.53 15.40 -2.07
CA PHE A 191 1.64 15.13 -1.16
C PHE A 191 1.17 14.84 0.27
N HIS A 192 0.16 15.56 0.76
CA HIS A 192 -0.45 15.28 2.07
C HIS A 192 -1.06 13.88 2.11
N ARG A 193 -1.84 13.48 1.09
CA ARG A 193 -2.44 12.14 1.04
C ARG A 193 -1.41 11.02 0.96
N ALA A 194 -0.34 11.23 0.20
CA ALA A 194 0.76 10.28 0.13
C ALA A 194 1.56 10.20 1.44
N SER A 195 1.75 11.32 2.14
CA SER A 195 2.46 11.36 3.43
C SER A 195 1.66 10.72 4.57
N GLU A 196 0.33 10.85 4.58
CA GLU A 196 -0.56 10.12 5.51
C GLU A 196 -0.39 8.59 5.38
N LYS A 197 0.00 8.11 4.21
CA LYS A 197 0.31 6.69 3.95
C LYS A 197 1.80 6.33 4.15
N GLY A 198 2.60 7.24 4.72
CA GLY A 198 4.01 7.01 5.06
C GLY A 198 4.99 7.22 3.89
N HIS A 199 4.58 7.84 2.79
CA HIS A 199 5.50 8.08 1.67
C HIS A 199 6.52 9.18 1.99
N ALA A 200 7.77 8.79 2.26
CA ALA A 200 8.83 9.70 2.70
C ALA A 200 9.06 10.89 1.75
N GLY A 201 9.13 10.64 0.44
CA GLY A 201 9.34 11.70 -0.55
C GLY A 201 8.20 12.70 -0.60
N ALA A 202 6.97 12.26 -0.34
CA ALA A 202 5.80 13.13 -0.32
C ALA A 202 5.74 13.97 0.97
N ALA A 203 6.09 13.35 2.11
CA ALA A 203 6.19 14.05 3.38
C ALA A 203 7.25 15.17 3.33
N ILE A 204 8.42 14.90 2.71
CA ILE A 204 9.45 15.92 2.49
C ILE A 204 8.95 17.01 1.54
N ALA A 205 8.33 16.64 0.42
CA ALA A 205 7.80 17.61 -0.54
C ALA A 205 6.75 18.53 0.12
N TYR A 206 5.79 17.96 0.86
CA TYR A 206 4.78 18.72 1.58
C TYR A 206 5.38 19.62 2.67
N GLY A 207 6.27 19.09 3.52
CA GLY A 207 6.96 19.87 4.55
C GLY A 207 7.78 21.03 3.95
N SER A 208 8.44 20.80 2.81
CA SER A 208 9.19 21.85 2.12
C SER A 208 8.30 22.95 1.54
N LEU A 209 7.08 22.63 1.08
CA LEU A 209 6.12 23.61 0.58
C LEU A 209 5.53 24.44 1.71
N LEU A 210 5.25 23.82 2.87
CA LEU A 210 4.82 24.52 4.08
C LEU A 210 5.86 25.55 4.55
N LEU A 211 7.14 25.17 4.57
CA LEU A 211 8.23 26.11 4.93
C LEU A 211 8.40 27.26 3.93
N LYS A 212 8.06 27.04 2.66
CA LYS A 212 8.05 28.09 1.63
C LYS A 212 6.84 29.03 1.74
N GLY A 213 5.94 28.78 2.69
CA GLY A 213 4.74 29.59 2.90
C GLY A 213 3.60 29.27 1.93
N ALA A 214 3.58 28.07 1.34
CA ALA A 214 2.45 27.65 0.51
C ALA A 214 1.17 27.53 1.36
N GLU A 215 0.07 28.12 0.88
CA GLU A 215 -1.21 28.10 1.59
C GLU A 215 -1.80 26.68 1.61
N VAL A 216 -2.15 26.20 2.80
CA VAL A 216 -2.82 24.91 2.95
C VAL A 216 -4.24 25.00 2.40
N PRO A 217 -4.58 24.23 1.35
CA PRO A 217 -5.91 24.30 0.78
C PRO A 217 -6.96 23.91 1.81
N GLU A 218 -8.11 24.59 1.80
CA GLU A 218 -9.20 24.38 2.76
C GLU A 218 -9.68 22.92 2.82
N VAL A 219 -9.52 22.18 1.72
CA VAL A 219 -9.88 20.75 1.68
C VAL A 219 -9.10 19.96 2.73
N ILE A 220 -7.80 20.21 2.90
CA ILE A 220 -6.96 19.52 3.89
C ILE A 220 -7.36 19.93 5.32
N THR A 221 -7.58 21.23 5.55
CA THR A 221 -7.90 21.76 6.88
C THR A 221 -9.29 21.33 7.38
N ARG A 222 -10.27 21.14 6.48
CA ARG A 222 -11.60 20.62 6.82
C ARG A 222 -11.54 19.18 7.34
N PHE A 223 -10.75 18.29 6.73
CA PHE A 223 -10.68 16.89 7.15
C PHE A 223 -9.94 16.68 8.48
N ASN A 224 -8.93 17.50 8.80
CA ASN A 224 -8.22 17.42 10.08
C ASN A 224 -9.08 17.81 11.30
N SER A 225 -10.20 18.51 11.07
CA SER A 225 -11.16 18.86 12.13
C SER A 225 -12.07 17.70 12.59
N GLY A 226 -11.98 16.53 11.96
CA GLY A 226 -12.88 15.37 12.15
C GLY A 226 -12.53 14.37 13.27
N LYS A 227 -11.52 14.61 14.12
CA LYS A 227 -11.18 13.73 15.26
C LYS A 227 -11.91 14.09 16.58
N SER A 228 -13.09 14.69 16.53
CA SER A 228 -13.93 14.90 17.72
C SER A 228 -15.41 14.73 17.40
N PRO A 229 -16.13 13.81 18.05
CA PRO A 229 -17.57 13.80 17.99
C PRO A 229 -18.11 14.81 19.01
N SER A 230 -18.98 15.70 18.53
CA SER A 230 -20.13 16.31 19.22
C SER A 230 -20.23 17.84 19.12
N THR A 231 -21.28 18.24 18.40
CA THR A 231 -22.23 19.32 18.72
C THR A 231 -21.68 20.59 19.40
N GLY A 232 -21.52 21.65 18.61
CA GLY A 232 -21.42 23.00 19.16
C GLY A 232 -20.91 24.03 18.17
N LYS A 233 -21.81 24.90 17.69
CA LYS A 233 -21.59 26.19 17.00
C LYS A 233 -20.21 26.41 16.37
N VAL A 234 -20.19 26.40 15.04
CA VAL A 234 -19.09 26.83 14.16
C VAL A 234 -18.51 28.16 14.64
N ARG A 235 -17.46 28.10 15.44
CA ARG A 235 -16.46 29.16 15.53
C ARG A 235 -15.42 28.82 14.49
N LYS A 236 -15.25 29.70 13.49
CA LYS A 236 -14.03 29.81 12.68
C LYS A 236 -12.84 30.01 13.63
N ARG A 237 -12.37 28.95 14.25
CA ARG A 237 -11.01 28.85 14.73
C ARG A 237 -10.24 28.37 13.53
N THR A 238 -9.75 29.31 12.74
CA THR A 238 -8.58 29.07 11.90
C THR A 238 -7.54 28.54 12.87
N ILE A 239 -7.37 27.21 12.92
CA ILE A 239 -6.24 26.62 13.61
C ILE A 239 -5.07 27.05 12.75
N GLN A 240 -4.50 28.20 13.07
CA GLN A 240 -3.29 28.71 12.49
C GLN A 240 -2.18 27.83 13.09
N GLN A 241 -2.14 26.58 12.64
CA GLN A 241 -1.05 25.66 12.96
C GLN A 241 0.20 26.28 12.37
N ASP A 242 1.21 26.51 13.21
CA ASP A 242 2.47 27.08 12.77
C ASP A 242 3.03 26.22 11.62
N PRO A 243 3.29 26.79 10.44
CA PRO A 243 3.72 26.02 9.27
C PRO A 243 5.02 25.24 9.54
N ILE A 244 5.85 25.75 10.45
CA ILE A 244 7.08 25.12 10.91
C ILE A 244 6.79 23.82 11.69
N LYS A 245 5.77 23.82 12.57
CA LYS A 245 5.40 22.62 13.34
C LYS A 245 4.85 21.53 12.42
N LEU A 246 3.97 21.91 11.50
CA LEU A 246 3.46 20.99 10.48
C LEU A 246 4.59 20.42 9.61
N ALA A 247 5.54 21.26 9.18
CA ALA A 247 6.69 20.78 8.43
C ALA A 247 7.55 19.79 9.25
N LYS A 248 7.75 20.05 10.55
CA LYS A 248 8.47 19.16 11.48
C LYS A 248 7.81 17.79 11.58
N GLU A 249 6.48 17.74 11.75
CA GLU A 249 5.71 16.48 11.76
C GLU A 249 5.91 15.69 10.46
N GLN A 250 5.92 16.36 9.31
CA GLN A 250 6.10 15.70 8.01
C GLN A 250 7.53 15.18 7.83
N PHE A 251 8.55 15.92 8.28
CA PHE A 251 9.92 15.43 8.27
C PHE A 251 10.14 14.27 9.25
N GLN A 252 9.39 14.22 10.35
CA GLN A 252 9.37 13.08 11.25
C GLN A 252 8.76 11.84 10.57
N ILE A 253 7.63 11.97 9.87
CA ILE A 253 7.06 10.87 9.07
C ILE A 253 8.08 10.36 8.05
N ALA A 254 8.81 11.26 7.37
CA ALA A 254 9.86 10.87 6.43
C ALA A 254 11.03 10.14 7.11
N ALA A 255 11.43 10.58 8.31
CA ALA A 255 12.49 9.95 9.08
C ALA A 255 12.08 8.56 9.60
N GLU A 256 10.85 8.41 10.08
CA GLU A 256 10.27 7.12 10.51
C GLU A 256 10.16 6.13 9.34
N ALA A 257 9.92 6.64 8.13
CA ALA A 257 9.97 5.86 6.90
C ALA A 257 11.41 5.51 6.43
N GLY A 258 12.45 5.87 7.21
CA GLY A 258 13.85 5.53 6.95
C GLY A 258 14.55 6.47 5.96
N CYS A 259 14.01 7.67 5.69
CA CYS A 259 14.64 8.61 4.77
C CYS A 259 15.62 9.56 5.48
N ASP A 260 16.91 9.44 5.17
CA ASP A 260 17.98 10.31 5.70
C ASP A 260 17.73 11.80 5.47
N LEU A 261 17.09 12.15 4.35
CA LEU A 261 16.78 13.54 4.03
C LEU A 261 15.79 14.13 5.05
N GLY A 262 14.83 13.33 5.55
CA GLY A 262 13.93 13.74 6.63
C GLY A 262 14.69 14.10 7.91
N LEU A 263 15.65 13.26 8.31
CA LEU A 263 16.52 13.52 9.48
C LEU A 263 17.35 14.81 9.31
N ARG A 264 17.89 15.05 8.10
CA ARG A 264 18.63 16.28 7.81
C ARG A 264 17.75 17.52 7.93
N TRP A 265 16.49 17.45 7.48
CA TRP A 265 15.53 18.54 7.62
C TRP A 265 15.18 18.82 9.09
N LEU A 266 14.97 17.78 9.90
CA LEU A 266 14.72 17.92 11.34
C LEU A 266 15.88 18.60 12.06
N LYS A 267 17.11 18.13 11.84
CA LYS A 267 18.31 18.73 12.42
C LYS A 267 18.44 20.20 12.05
N ARG A 268 18.17 20.55 10.79
CA ARG A 268 18.20 21.93 10.32
C ARG A 268 17.17 22.82 11.04
N LEU A 269 15.96 22.30 11.31
CA LEU A 269 14.95 23.04 12.06
C LEU A 269 15.36 23.25 13.53
N GLU A 270 15.94 22.24 14.19
CA GLU A 270 16.48 22.36 15.55
C GLU A 270 17.61 23.40 15.62
N ASP A 271 18.50 23.42 14.62
CA ASP A 271 19.57 24.42 14.55
C ASP A 271 19.01 25.86 14.45
N TYR A 272 17.92 26.08 13.72
CA TYR A 272 17.25 27.38 13.65
C TYR A 272 16.58 27.76 14.97
N GLU A 273 15.87 26.82 15.63
CA GLU A 273 15.25 27.02 16.94
C GLU A 273 16.33 27.43 17.98
N ASN A 274 17.46 26.72 18.01
CA ASN A 274 18.59 27.00 18.89
C ASN A 274 19.26 28.37 18.60
N GLN A 275 19.33 28.79 17.34
CA GLN A 275 19.85 30.10 16.97
C GLN A 275 18.92 31.23 17.42
N GLU A 276 17.61 31.08 17.25
CA GLU A 276 16.63 32.06 17.73
C GLU A 276 16.67 32.23 19.25
N GLU A 277 16.80 31.12 19.99
CA GLU A 277 16.90 31.17 21.46
C GLU A 277 18.17 31.89 21.91
N LYS A 278 19.31 31.64 21.27
CA LYS A 278 20.57 32.36 21.55
C LYS A 278 20.44 33.85 21.25
N LEU A 279 19.79 34.23 20.14
CA LEU A 279 19.56 35.63 19.81
C LEU A 279 18.65 36.33 20.82
N LYS A 280 17.61 35.64 21.32
CA LYS A 280 16.72 36.15 22.38
C LYS A 280 17.45 36.33 23.71
N GLN A 281 18.39 35.45 24.05
CA GLN A 281 19.21 35.55 25.27
C GLN A 281 20.24 36.69 25.20
N ILE A 282 20.74 37.06 24.02
CA ILE A 282 21.69 38.18 23.84
C ILE A 282 20.98 39.55 23.91
N GLN A 283 19.66 39.58 23.70
CA GLN A 283 18.85 40.81 23.70
C GLN A 283 18.17 41.10 25.06
N GLN A 284 18.38 40.25 26.07
CA GLN A 284 17.93 40.44 27.46
C GLN A 284 19.10 40.85 28.35
#